data_AF-A0A257PXP3-F1
#
_entry.id   AF-A0A257PXP3-F1
#
_cell.length_a   1.000
_cell.length_b   1.000
_cell.length_c   1.000
_cell.angle_alpha   90.00
_cell.angle_beta   90.00
_cell.angle_gamma   90.00
#
_symmetry.space_group_name_H-M   'P 1'
#
loop_
_entity.id
_entity.type
_entity.pdbx_description
1 polymer ?
#
loop_
_entity_poly.entity_id
_entity_poly.type
_entity_poly.pdbx_seq_one_letter_code
_entity_poly.pdbx_strand_id
1 'polypeptide(L)' 'MDHGLEFPGEPQPDYLDFMYFALVLGMTFQVSDVQITSRKLRRVAALHGLLSFLFNTVILALTVNIAAGLMG' A
#
# COMPACT_ATOMS: atom_id res chain seq x y z
N MET A 1 -8.50 -9.52 -22.75
CA MET A 1 -7.42 -8.63 -22.28
C MET A 1 -7.42 -8.75 -20.78
N ASP A 2 -6.35 -9.29 -20.21
CA ASP A 2 -6.33 -9.65 -18.79
C ASP A 2 -6.03 -8.40 -17.96
N HIS A 3 -7.09 -7.74 -17.49
CA HIS A 3 -6.97 -6.58 -16.59
C HIS A 3 -6.30 -7.05 -15.30
N GLY A 4 -5.08 -6.56 -15.01
CA GLY A 4 -4.26 -7.03 -13.88
C GLY A 4 -4.73 -6.55 -12.49
N LEU A 5 -5.58 -5.51 -12.47
CA LEU A 5 -6.31 -4.98 -11.33
C LEU A 5 -7.78 -4.91 -11.71
N GLU A 6 -8.65 -5.31 -10.78
CA GLU A 6 -10.10 -5.25 -10.93
C GLU A 6 -10.66 -4.27 -9.91
N PHE A 7 -11.25 -3.19 -10.41
CA PHE A 7 -11.86 -2.12 -9.63
C PHE A 7 -13.38 -2.33 -9.59
N PRO A 8 -14.01 -2.34 -8.40
CA PRO A 8 -15.43 -2.61 -8.28
C PRO A 8 -16.25 -1.47 -8.89
N GLY A 9 -17.10 -1.79 -9.87
CA GLY A 9 -18.02 -0.83 -10.48
C GLY A 9 -17.41 0.09 -11.53
N GLU A 10 -16.09 0.02 -11.78
CA GLU A 10 -15.40 0.88 -12.75
C GLU A 10 -14.79 0.06 -13.91
N PRO A 11 -15.46 -0.02 -15.07
CA PRO A 11 -14.98 -0.77 -16.23
C PRO A 11 -13.80 -0.11 -16.96
N GLN A 12 -13.53 1.18 -16.73
CA GLN A 12 -12.38 1.90 -17.30
C GLN A 12 -11.63 2.67 -16.21
N PRO A 13 -10.89 1.97 -15.33
CA PRO A 13 -10.17 2.62 -14.24
C PRO A 13 -9.15 3.62 -14.76
N ASP A 14 -9.07 4.76 -14.09
CA ASP A 14 -8.17 5.84 -14.44
C ASP A 14 -6.86 5.78 -13.63
N TYR A 15 -6.00 6.79 -13.81
CA TYR A 15 -4.74 6.87 -13.08
C TYR A 15 -4.94 7.17 -11.58
N LEU A 16 -6.05 7.82 -11.21
CA LEU A 16 -6.38 8.14 -9.81
C LEU A 16 -6.85 6.88 -9.08
N ASP A 17 -7.55 5.96 -9.74
CA ASP A 17 -7.90 4.65 -9.20
C ASP A 17 -6.65 3.83 -8.87
N PHE A 18 -5.66 3.85 -9.78
CA PHE A 18 -4.36 3.25 -9.51
C PHE A 18 -3.63 3.93 -8.35
N MET A 19 -3.68 5.26 -8.28
CA MET A 19 -3.07 6.02 -7.18
C MET A 19 -3.76 5.71 -5.84
N TYR A 20 -5.07 5.58 -5.82
CA TYR A 20 -5.85 5.12 -4.66
C TYR A 20 -5.36 3.74 -4.21
N PHE A 21 -5.28 2.77 -5.12
CA PHE A 21 -4.76 1.44 -4.82
C PHE A 21 -3.33 1.49 -4.26
N ALA A 22 -2.43 2.25 -4.88
CA ALA A 22 -1.03 2.36 -4.44
C ALA A 22 -0.89 3.03 -3.07
N LEU A 23 -1.68 4.08 -2.80
CA LEU A 23 -1.68 4.78 -1.51
C LEU A 23 -2.20 3.88 -0.39
N VAL A 24 -3.31 3.18 -0.60
CA VAL A 24 -3.86 2.22 0.37
C VAL A 24 -2.82 1.16 0.71
N LEU A 25 -2.13 0.64 -0.31
CA LEU A 25 -1.09 -0.36 -0.15
C LEU A 25 0.15 0.20 0.58
N GLY A 26 0.47 1.48 0.37
CA GLY A 26 1.55 2.21 1.05
C GLY A 26 1.26 2.55 2.52
N MET A 27 0.00 2.80 2.86
CA MET A 27 -0.41 3.06 4.23
C MET A 27 -0.47 1.79 5.09
N THR A 28 -0.27 0.60 4.51
CA THR A 28 -0.36 -0.71 5.18
C THR A 28 -1.73 -1.04 5.78
N PHE A 29 -2.73 -0.17 5.59
CA PHE A 29 -4.13 -0.43 5.93
C PHE A 29 -4.78 -1.09 4.73
N GLN A 30 -4.69 -2.42 4.65
CA GLN A 30 -5.28 -3.20 3.57
C GLN A 30 -6.82 -3.21 3.65
N VAL A 31 -7.45 -2.09 3.30
CA VAL A 31 -8.87 -2.00 2.90
C VAL A 31 -8.87 -1.46 1.48
N SER A 32 -8.40 -2.29 0.56
CA SER A 32 -8.48 -2.04 -0.87
C SER A 32 -9.62 -2.89 -1.39
N ASP A 33 -10.69 -2.27 -1.87
CA ASP A 33 -11.77 -2.97 -2.57
C ASP A 33 -11.31 -3.48 -3.96
N VAL A 34 -10.07 -3.15 -4.35
CA VAL A 34 -9.42 -3.55 -5.61
C VAL A 34 -8.79 -4.94 -5.50
N GLN A 35 -9.08 -5.82 -6.46
CA GLN A 35 -8.55 -7.18 -6.53
C GLN A 35 -7.39 -7.29 -7.52
N ILE A 36 -6.32 -7.99 -7.12
CA ILE A 36 -5.16 -8.26 -7.98
C ILE A 36 -5.33 -9.63 -8.67
N THR A 37 -5.75 -9.58 -9.93
CA THR A 37 -6.00 -10.78 -10.76
C THR A 37 -4.69 -11.36 -11.34
N SER A 38 -3.69 -10.52 -11.60
CA SER A 38 -2.41 -10.95 -12.20
C SER A 38 -1.38 -11.44 -11.18
N ARG A 39 -0.81 -12.64 -11.43
CA ARG A 39 0.26 -13.21 -10.60
C ARG A 39 1.52 -12.33 -10.56
N LYS A 40 1.87 -11.67 -11.68
CA LYS A 40 3.03 -10.78 -11.73
C LYS A 40 2.80 -9.55 -10.85
N LEU A 41 1.61 -8.96 -10.95
CA LEU A 41 1.27 -7.77 -10.18
C LEU A 41 1.18 -8.06 -8.68
N ARG A 42 0.75 -9.27 -8.29
CA ARG A 42 0.75 -9.71 -6.89
C ARG A 42 2.14 -9.69 -6.25
N ARG A 43 3.19 -10.05 -6.99
CA ARG A 43 4.58 -9.99 -6.50
C ARG A 43 5.05 -8.55 -6.33
N VAL A 44 4.71 -7.67 -7.27
CA VAL A 44 5.05 -6.25 -7.18
C VAL A 44 4.34 -5.59 -5.99
N ALA A 45 3.04 -5.86 -5.83
CA ALA A 45 2.26 -5.41 -4.69
C ALA A 45 2.82 -5.95 -3.36
N ALA A 46 3.22 -7.22 -3.29
CA ALA A 46 3.85 -7.77 -2.09
C ALA A 46 5.18 -7.04 -1.73
N LEU A 47 6.01 -6.72 -2.73
CA LEU A 47 7.24 -5.95 -2.52
C LEU A 47 6.95 -4.52 -2.06
N HIS A 48 5.98 -3.84 -2.68
CA HIS A 48 5.57 -2.49 -2.27
C HIS A 48 5.03 -2.48 -0.84
N GLY A 49 4.19 -3.47 -0.48
CA GLY A 49 3.66 -3.62 0.87
C GLY A 49 4.76 -3.89 1.89
N LEU A 50 5.75 -4.73 1.56
CA LEU A 50 6.91 -4.99 2.42
C LEU A 50 7.74 -3.72 2.67
N LEU A 51 8.05 -2.96 1.61
CA LEU A 51 8.79 -1.70 1.74
C LEU A 51 8.03 -0.68 2.58
N SER A 52 6.72 -0.60 2.38
CA SER A 52 5.83 0.29 3.11
C SER A 52 5.74 -0.08 4.60
N PHE A 53 5.68 -1.37 4.90
CA PHE A 53 5.74 -1.87 6.28
C PHE A 53 7.05 -1.49 6.97
N LEU A 54 8.19 -1.68 6.30
CA LEU A 54 9.50 -1.30 6.84
C LEU A 54 9.59 0.22 7.07
N PHE A 55 9.13 1.02 6.11
CA PHE A 55 9.11 2.48 6.22
C PHE A 55 8.28 2.95 7.43
N ASN A 56 7.05 2.45 7.56
CA ASN A 56 6.18 2.77 8.70
C ASN A 56 6.79 2.32 10.03
N THR A 57 7.42 1.13 10.06
CA THR A 57 8.08 0.61 11.26
C THR A 57 9.27 1.49 11.68
N VAL A 58 10.08 1.95 10.72
CA VAL A 58 11.20 2.86 11.00
C VAL A 58 10.69 4.20 11.54
N ILE A 59 9.65 4.78 10.92
CA ILE A 59 9.01 6.01 11.42
C ILE A 59 8.52 5.82 12.85
N LEU A 60 7.83 4.71 13.13
CA LEU A 60 7.33 4.40 14.46
C LEU A 60 8.48 4.28 15.47
N ALA A 61 9.56 3.57 15.12
CA ALA A 61 10.72 3.40 15.98
C ALA A 61 11.41 4.73 16.30
N LEU A 62 11.61 5.58 15.28
CA LEU A 62 12.17 6.92 15.46
C LEU A 62 11.27 7.81 16.31
N THR A 63 9.95 7.74 16.09
CA THR A 63 8.96 8.50 16.86
C THR A 63 9.02 8.12 18.35
N VAL A 64 9.09 6.83 18.66
CA VAL A 64 9.25 6.34 20.04
C VAL A 64 10.57 6.80 20.64
N ASN A 65 11.68 6.73 19.88
CA ASN A 65 12.99 7.18 20.35
C ASN A 65 12.99 8.68 20.70
N ILE A 66 12.40 9.51 19.85
CA ILE A 66 12.24 10.95 20.09
C ILE A 66 11.34 11.21 21.29
N ALA A 67 10.18 10.54 21.39
CA ALA A 67 9.26 10.71 22.50
C ALA A 67 9.89 10.31 23.85
N ALA A 68 10.65 9.22 23.89
CA ALA A 68 11.38 8.80 25.07
C ALA A 68 12.47 9.81 25.46
N GLY A 69 13.18 10.38 24.49
CA GLY A 69 14.21 11.41 24.73
C GLY A 69 13.66 12.78 25.16
N LEU A 70 12.38 13.06 24.91
CA LEU A 70 11.71 14.28 25.39
C LEU A 70 11.06 14.12 26.77
N MET A 71 10.75 12.88 27.18
CA MET A 71 10.14 12.58 28.48
C MET A 71 11.16 12.27 29.59
N GLY A 72 12.42 11.97 29.22
CA GLY A 72 13.55 11.84 30.15
C GLY A 72 14.28 13.16 30.35
#